data_AF-A0A916D7U3-F1
#
_entry.id   AF-A0A916D7U3-F1
#
_cell.length_a   1.000
_cell.length_b   1.000
_cell.length_c   1.000
_cell.angle_alpha   90.00
_cell.angle_beta   90.00
_cell.angle_gamma   90.00
#
_symmetry.space_group_name_H-M   'P 1'
#
loop_
_entity.id
_entity.type
_entity.pdbx_description
1 polymer ?
#
loop_
_entity_poly.entity_id
_entity_poly.type
_entity_poly.pdbx_seq_one_letter_code
_entity_poly.pdbx_strand_id
1 'polypeptide(L)'
;MALVFGLFTKREEDTARDPLADGAGRATRWAVALPRIDPATARREVLEMLAERVDRVAKLAPERLAGLIAVDEGIDWLRLTLATQYVTAARGTGSIEDGLWRDNIEFANSFTRCYQRFYAIVEEDLGSRKWRVLLPRLTTRMMQQMMVDAKFRLFRFERWIPAKWQNLHKLYRICAAEGCAEETLALPSGGEAPAHTSVSGTYLQVLMLQLVNAGNLPPPQLEWVARQLPVWVHTLGLKLGTTMPTNGGFFVDPASTSGLHRLDDEPPAGALFLQTASLEAALYQQRVETERELARTTIKDRDRIIDLRGRLEFLDKLATQFAMNFHPLTRRGSREDADSRVRIVVGFQLVCKAVKEQPPAEPFPQNASSDDAYTVAYDDVASSDVYGFFQAPGNTVTPAGGSTRHDDEGNLRCHYWQLVDRSVSGVRVLAPTIEAERTTIGTLVAIHVEGESSWLLGIVRRLRHESSRETDIGIEVVAQNLVQVQLQAFSPTSDGYKEAETVTGFPHNFYGLYLPAEDGSPKRKQRTLIIPREEFDSHKPDEPLSLVAGQFVYTIGLRHPLEKQADWAWAALEVLNRKPVTES
;
A
#
# COMPACT_ATOMS: atom_id res chain seq x y z
N MET A 1 -20.60 13.55 41.41
CA MET A 1 -20.64 12.06 41.37
C MET A 1 -21.99 11.50 40.91
N ALA A 2 -23.15 12.02 41.35
CA ALA A 2 -24.47 11.49 40.92
C ALA A 2 -24.79 11.66 39.42
N LEU A 3 -24.31 12.74 38.78
CA LEU A 3 -24.48 12.99 37.34
C LEU A 3 -23.67 12.04 36.44
N VAL A 4 -22.54 11.53 36.93
CA VAL A 4 -21.71 10.57 36.19
C VAL A 4 -22.33 9.18 36.28
N PHE A 5 -22.77 8.75 37.47
CA PHE A 5 -23.48 7.49 37.64
C PHE A 5 -24.79 7.41 36.84
N GLY A 6 -25.57 8.49 36.76
CA GLY A 6 -26.81 8.52 35.97
C GLY A 6 -26.62 8.47 34.44
N LEU A 7 -25.44 8.83 33.93
CA LEU A 7 -25.08 8.67 32.51
C LEU A 7 -24.63 7.24 32.19
N PHE A 8 -23.97 6.56 33.14
CA PHE A 8 -23.57 5.16 33.01
C PHE A 8 -24.78 4.20 33.09
N THR A 9 -25.71 4.41 34.04
CA THR A 9 -26.89 3.52 34.19
C THR A 9 -27.87 3.63 33.03
N LYS A 10 -28.02 4.82 32.43
CA LYS A 10 -28.87 5.02 31.25
C LYS A 10 -28.28 4.40 29.98
N ARG A 11 -26.95 4.31 29.89
CA ARG A 11 -26.25 3.60 28.80
C ARG A 11 -26.47 2.08 28.90
N GLU A 12 -26.47 1.50 30.10
CA GLU A 12 -26.77 0.08 30.30
C GLU A 12 -28.23 -0.29 29.96
N GLU A 13 -29.21 0.55 30.31
CA GLU A 13 -30.62 0.29 29.98
C GLU A 13 -30.94 0.45 28.48
N ASP A 14 -30.34 1.42 27.77
CA ASP A 14 -30.54 1.62 26.32
C ASP A 14 -29.71 0.63 25.47
N THR A 15 -28.61 0.07 25.99
CA THR A 15 -27.83 -0.99 25.31
C THR A 15 -28.43 -2.39 25.48
N ALA A 16 -29.23 -2.62 26.52
CA ALA A 16 -29.95 -3.88 26.73
C ALA A 16 -31.13 -4.09 25.76
N ARG A 17 -31.66 -3.02 25.15
CA ARG A 17 -32.75 -3.10 24.16
C ARG A 17 -32.17 -3.19 22.74
N ASP A 18 -32.78 -4.04 21.91
CA ASP A 18 -32.35 -4.25 20.52
C ASP A 18 -32.27 -2.91 19.74
N PRO A 19 -31.06 -2.48 19.33
CA PRO A 19 -30.87 -1.18 18.69
C PRO A 19 -31.50 -1.10 17.29
N LEU A 20 -31.79 -2.26 16.67
CA LEU A 20 -32.34 -2.34 15.32
C LEU A 20 -33.87 -2.59 15.29
N ALA A 21 -34.52 -2.83 16.43
CA ALA A 21 -35.92 -3.28 16.45
C ALA A 21 -36.93 -2.21 16.00
N ASP A 22 -36.67 -0.93 16.26
CA ASP A 22 -37.64 0.17 16.08
C ASP A 22 -37.22 1.18 14.99
N GLY A 23 -36.54 0.71 13.94
CA GLY A 23 -36.16 1.52 12.79
C GLY A 23 -34.93 2.42 13.00
N ALA A 24 -34.72 3.36 12.06
CA ALA A 24 -33.49 4.15 11.97
C ALA A 24 -33.20 5.04 13.19
N GLY A 25 -34.22 5.63 13.83
CA GLY A 25 -34.01 6.64 14.87
C GLY A 25 -33.32 6.11 16.15
N ARG A 26 -33.66 4.91 16.61
CA ARG A 26 -32.96 4.27 17.74
C ARG A 26 -31.55 3.88 17.34
N ALA A 27 -31.41 3.30 16.16
CA ALA A 27 -30.15 2.81 15.62
C ALA A 27 -29.11 3.95 15.48
N THR A 28 -29.53 5.13 15.01
CA THR A 28 -28.69 6.33 14.94
C THR A 28 -28.21 6.78 16.34
N ARG A 29 -29.10 6.80 17.34
CA ARG A 29 -28.72 7.18 18.71
C ARG A 29 -27.71 6.20 19.32
N TRP A 30 -27.92 4.91 19.07
CA TRP A 30 -26.99 3.87 19.50
C TRP A 30 -25.61 4.04 18.84
N ALA A 31 -25.56 4.28 17.53
CA ALA A 31 -24.30 4.51 16.81
C ALA A 31 -23.54 5.76 17.30
N VAL A 32 -24.26 6.83 17.65
CA VAL A 32 -23.67 8.05 18.24
C VAL A 32 -23.09 7.79 19.64
N ALA A 33 -23.67 6.85 20.40
CA ALA A 33 -23.23 6.51 21.75
C ALA A 33 -21.99 5.60 21.81
N LEU A 34 -21.51 5.09 20.67
CA LEU A 34 -20.32 4.24 20.60
C LEU A 34 -19.06 4.97 21.10
N PRO A 35 -18.13 4.27 21.77
CA PRO A 35 -16.94 4.88 22.34
C PRO A 35 -15.97 5.34 21.25
N ARG A 36 -15.84 6.66 21.05
CA ARG A 36 -14.92 7.22 20.03
C ARG A 36 -13.44 7.16 20.41
N ILE A 37 -13.13 7.12 21.70
CA ILE A 37 -11.76 7.10 22.21
C ILE A 37 -11.11 5.72 21.99
N ASP A 38 -11.92 4.65 22.06
CA ASP A 38 -11.47 3.27 21.88
C ASP A 38 -12.18 2.64 20.67
N PRO A 39 -11.59 2.77 19.45
CA PRO A 39 -12.17 2.21 18.24
C PRO A 39 -12.20 0.68 18.24
N ALA A 40 -11.32 0.00 18.99
CA ALA A 40 -11.32 -1.45 19.08
C ALA A 40 -12.56 -1.94 19.86
N THR A 41 -12.89 -1.29 20.97
CA THR A 41 -14.13 -1.57 21.72
C THR A 41 -15.37 -1.23 20.90
N ALA A 42 -15.40 -0.09 20.21
CA ALA A 42 -16.52 0.27 19.34
C ALA A 42 -16.73 -0.77 18.21
N ARG A 43 -15.65 -1.25 17.59
CA ARG A 43 -15.71 -2.32 16.58
C ARG A 43 -16.32 -3.60 17.15
N ARG A 44 -15.88 -4.02 18.34
CA ARG A 44 -16.41 -5.21 19.02
C ARG A 44 -17.90 -5.10 19.31
N GLU A 45 -18.34 -3.97 19.86
CA GLU A 45 -19.77 -3.71 20.14
C GLU A 45 -20.63 -3.80 18.85
N VAL A 46 -20.12 -3.27 17.72
CA VAL A 46 -20.80 -3.38 16.42
C VAL A 46 -20.84 -4.81 15.91
N LEU A 47 -19.73 -5.56 16.00
CA LEU A 47 -19.68 -6.96 15.57
C LEU A 47 -20.62 -7.85 16.38
N GLU A 48 -20.67 -7.65 17.70
CA GLU A 48 -21.60 -8.35 18.59
C GLU A 48 -23.05 -8.03 18.21
N MET A 49 -23.37 -6.76 17.98
CA MET A 49 -24.70 -6.33 17.53
C MET A 49 -25.08 -6.99 16.19
N LEU A 50 -24.18 -7.02 15.20
CA LEU A 50 -24.43 -7.68 13.91
C LEU A 50 -24.71 -9.19 14.09
N ALA A 51 -23.89 -9.86 14.90
CA ALA A 51 -24.02 -11.29 15.15
C ALA A 51 -25.35 -11.63 15.86
N GLU A 52 -25.70 -10.89 16.92
CA GLU A 52 -26.86 -11.19 17.75
C GLU A 52 -28.18 -10.67 17.19
N ARG A 53 -28.16 -9.51 16.54
CA ARG A 53 -29.37 -8.76 16.13
C ARG A 53 -29.63 -8.81 14.64
N VAL A 54 -28.72 -9.37 13.85
CA VAL A 54 -28.97 -9.70 12.45
C VAL A 54 -28.74 -11.18 12.26
N ASP A 55 -27.50 -11.69 12.27
CA ASP A 55 -27.14 -13.05 11.83
C ASP A 55 -27.96 -14.16 12.51
N ARG A 56 -28.19 -14.09 13.82
CA ARG A 56 -28.97 -15.09 14.57
C ARG A 56 -30.49 -14.91 14.50
N VAL A 57 -30.99 -13.83 13.90
CA VAL A 57 -32.42 -13.53 13.82
C VAL A 57 -33.07 -14.29 12.67
N ALA A 58 -34.09 -15.11 12.97
CA ALA A 58 -34.74 -15.97 11.98
C ALA A 58 -35.56 -15.21 10.93
N LYS A 59 -36.25 -14.13 11.32
CA LYS A 59 -37.10 -13.32 10.42
C LYS A 59 -36.64 -11.87 10.43
N LEU A 60 -36.22 -11.38 9.27
CA LEU A 60 -35.75 -10.01 9.11
C LEU A 60 -36.84 -9.15 8.48
N ALA A 61 -37.09 -7.98 9.09
CA ALA A 61 -38.10 -7.03 8.65
C ALA A 61 -37.46 -5.77 8.02
N PRO A 62 -38.18 -5.02 7.16
CA PRO A 62 -37.68 -3.78 6.56
C PRO A 62 -37.19 -2.74 7.57
N GLU A 63 -37.85 -2.63 8.72
CA GLU A 63 -37.50 -1.69 9.79
C GLU A 63 -36.11 -1.99 10.37
N ARG A 64 -35.76 -3.28 10.47
CA ARG A 64 -34.45 -3.74 10.92
C ARG A 64 -33.35 -3.43 9.90
N LEU A 65 -33.65 -3.54 8.61
CA LEU A 65 -32.74 -3.10 7.54
C LEU A 65 -32.48 -1.59 7.62
N ALA A 66 -33.54 -0.80 7.78
CA ALA A 66 -33.42 0.65 7.96
C ALA A 66 -32.56 1.01 9.19
N GLY A 67 -32.74 0.27 10.29
CA GLY A 67 -31.88 0.36 11.48
C GLY A 67 -30.41 0.03 11.18
N LEU A 68 -30.15 -1.09 10.49
CA LEU A 68 -28.79 -1.51 10.15
C LEU A 68 -28.07 -0.49 9.25
N ILE A 69 -28.77 0.05 8.24
CA ILE A 69 -28.24 1.12 7.37
C ILE A 69 -27.91 2.36 8.20
N ALA A 70 -28.78 2.76 9.12
CA ALA A 70 -28.56 3.92 9.98
C ALA A 70 -27.37 3.73 10.94
N VAL A 71 -27.13 2.51 11.44
CA VAL A 71 -25.89 2.20 12.18
C VAL A 71 -24.68 2.33 11.28
N ASP A 72 -24.70 1.68 10.12
CA ASP A 72 -23.55 1.63 9.20
C ASP A 72 -23.10 3.05 8.79
N GLU A 73 -24.06 3.94 8.49
CA GLU A 73 -23.77 5.34 8.20
C GLU A 73 -23.30 6.13 9.44
N GLY A 74 -23.83 5.81 10.63
CA GLY A 74 -23.43 6.45 11.88
C GLY A 74 -22.00 6.14 12.33
N ILE A 75 -21.38 5.11 11.77
CA ILE A 75 -20.03 4.64 12.13
C ILE A 75 -18.98 4.90 11.05
N ASP A 76 -19.24 5.79 10.09
CA ASP A 76 -18.24 6.13 9.06
C ASP A 76 -16.92 6.65 9.69
N TRP A 77 -17.00 7.34 10.84
CA TRP A 77 -15.81 7.74 11.62
C TRP A 77 -14.96 6.55 12.04
N LEU A 78 -15.57 5.44 12.47
CA LEU A 78 -14.87 4.26 12.95
C LEU A 78 -14.11 3.59 11.81
N ARG A 79 -14.75 3.48 10.63
CA ARG A 79 -14.12 2.94 9.42
C ARG A 79 -12.91 3.77 8.99
N LEU A 80 -13.03 5.10 9.03
CA LEU A 80 -11.94 6.00 8.71
C LEU A 80 -10.79 5.87 9.70
N THR A 81 -11.08 5.78 10.99
CA THR A 81 -10.07 5.58 12.05
C THR A 81 -9.35 4.25 11.86
N LEU A 82 -10.06 3.13 11.67
CA LEU A 82 -9.46 1.80 11.48
C LEU A 82 -8.61 1.73 10.20
N ALA A 83 -9.05 2.36 9.11
CA ALA A 83 -8.25 2.45 7.88
C ALA A 83 -6.98 3.29 8.09
N THR A 84 -7.09 4.41 8.83
CA THR A 84 -5.93 5.27 9.15
C THR A 84 -4.91 4.55 10.03
N GLN A 85 -5.37 3.78 11.02
CA GLN A 85 -4.52 2.94 11.85
C GLN A 85 -3.73 1.93 11.00
N TYR A 86 -4.40 1.23 10.08
CA TYR A 86 -3.73 0.30 9.17
C TYR A 86 -2.69 1.02 8.27
N VAL A 87 -3.07 2.11 7.60
CA VAL A 87 -2.16 2.84 6.69
C VAL A 87 -0.94 3.41 7.41
N THR A 88 -1.09 3.78 8.68
CA THR A 88 0.02 4.24 9.52
C THR A 88 0.92 3.08 9.93
N ALA A 89 0.34 1.93 10.30
CA ALA A 89 1.06 0.73 10.68
C ALA A 89 1.78 0.04 9.51
N ALA A 90 1.22 0.13 8.29
CA ALA A 90 1.82 -0.42 7.06
C ALA A 90 3.14 0.24 6.64
N ARG A 91 3.64 1.21 7.43
CA ARG A 91 4.99 1.77 7.33
C ARG A 91 6.00 1.08 8.26
N GLY A 92 5.58 0.08 9.05
CA GLY A 92 6.35 -0.54 10.13
C GLY A 92 6.19 -2.06 10.24
N THR A 93 6.35 -2.61 11.44
CA THR A 93 6.46 -4.05 11.76
C THR A 93 5.22 -4.89 11.35
N GLY A 94 5.44 -6.03 10.68
CA GLY A 94 4.38 -6.83 10.04
C GLY A 94 3.29 -7.43 10.94
N SER A 95 3.57 -7.77 12.20
CA SER A 95 2.58 -8.48 13.06
C SER A 95 1.37 -7.60 13.45
N ILE A 96 1.59 -6.31 13.74
CA ILE A 96 0.52 -5.36 14.05
C ILE A 96 -0.30 -5.07 12.79
N GLU A 97 0.38 -4.94 11.65
CA GLU A 97 -0.27 -4.75 10.35
C GLU A 97 -1.21 -5.92 10.02
N ASP A 98 -0.78 -7.17 10.23
CA ASP A 98 -1.59 -8.37 10.03
C ASP A 98 -2.84 -8.42 10.91
N GLY A 99 -2.72 -8.02 12.17
CA GLY A 99 -3.87 -7.89 13.07
C GLY A 99 -4.88 -6.87 12.56
N LEU A 100 -4.42 -5.66 12.25
CA LEU A 100 -5.27 -4.57 11.76
C LEU A 100 -5.93 -4.90 10.41
N TRP A 101 -5.22 -5.58 9.51
CA TRP A 101 -5.79 -6.02 8.25
C TRP A 101 -6.94 -7.01 8.46
N ARG A 102 -6.72 -8.06 9.26
CA ARG A 102 -7.74 -9.08 9.57
C ARG A 102 -8.97 -8.45 10.20
N ASP A 103 -8.77 -7.55 11.17
CA ASP A 103 -9.84 -6.85 11.87
C ASP A 103 -10.70 -6.01 10.92
N ASN A 104 -10.09 -5.28 9.97
CA ASN A 104 -10.82 -4.47 9.00
C ASN A 104 -11.58 -5.33 7.98
N ILE A 105 -10.97 -6.41 7.50
CA ILE A 105 -11.61 -7.36 6.58
C ILE A 105 -12.77 -8.08 7.24
N GLU A 106 -12.61 -8.57 8.48
CA GLU A 106 -13.68 -9.18 9.27
C GLU A 106 -14.86 -8.21 9.45
N PHE A 107 -14.55 -6.94 9.74
CA PHE A 107 -15.55 -5.91 9.93
C PHE A 107 -16.38 -5.68 8.66
N ALA A 108 -15.73 -5.47 7.51
CA ALA A 108 -16.40 -5.30 6.23
C ALA A 108 -17.20 -6.55 5.81
N ASN A 109 -16.64 -7.74 6.00
CA ASN A 109 -17.30 -9.00 5.66
C ASN A 109 -18.51 -9.28 6.57
N SER A 110 -18.50 -8.84 7.83
CA SER A 110 -19.65 -9.00 8.73
C SER A 110 -20.84 -8.15 8.31
N PHE A 111 -20.62 -6.90 7.90
CA PHE A 111 -21.68 -6.11 7.27
C PHE A 111 -22.15 -6.72 5.95
N THR A 112 -21.22 -7.16 5.11
CA THR A 112 -21.55 -7.79 3.81
C THR A 112 -22.46 -9.01 4.02
N ARG A 113 -22.13 -9.89 4.97
CA ARG A 113 -22.95 -11.06 5.32
C ARG A 113 -24.34 -10.67 5.82
N CYS A 114 -24.42 -9.67 6.70
CA CYS A 114 -25.71 -9.16 7.18
C CYS A 114 -26.57 -8.63 6.02
N TYR A 115 -25.99 -7.83 5.11
CA TYR A 115 -26.70 -7.32 3.94
C TYR A 115 -27.10 -8.41 2.95
N GLN A 116 -26.28 -9.44 2.76
CA GLN A 116 -26.62 -10.59 1.92
C GLN A 116 -27.90 -11.30 2.38
N ARG A 117 -28.12 -11.40 3.70
CA ARG A 117 -29.36 -11.99 4.24
C ARG A 117 -30.60 -11.16 3.90
N PHE A 118 -30.50 -9.84 3.97
CA PHE A 118 -31.58 -8.97 3.51
C PHE A 118 -31.78 -9.07 2.00
N TYR A 119 -30.70 -9.15 1.22
CA TYR A 119 -30.78 -9.32 -0.23
C TYR A 119 -31.52 -10.59 -0.65
N ALA A 120 -31.26 -11.73 0.02
CA ALA A 120 -31.96 -12.97 -0.25
C ALA A 120 -33.49 -12.79 -0.12
N ILE A 121 -33.94 -12.06 0.91
CA ILE A 121 -35.37 -11.76 1.13
C ILE A 121 -35.91 -10.80 0.06
N VAL A 122 -35.15 -9.75 -0.27
CA VAL A 122 -35.56 -8.77 -1.28
C VAL A 122 -35.67 -9.41 -2.66
N GLU A 123 -34.76 -10.32 -3.02
CA GLU A 123 -34.81 -11.06 -4.29
C GLU A 123 -36.05 -11.97 -4.38
N GLU A 124 -36.47 -12.58 -3.27
CA GLU A 124 -37.70 -13.40 -3.21
C GLU A 124 -38.99 -12.56 -3.24
N ASP A 125 -38.96 -11.32 -2.73
CA ASP A 125 -40.12 -10.42 -2.60
C ASP A 125 -39.90 -9.05 -3.27
N LEU A 126 -39.40 -9.06 -4.51
CA LEU A 126 -39.23 -7.83 -5.31
C LEU A 126 -40.55 -7.10 -5.58
N GLY A 127 -41.70 -7.78 -5.43
CA GLY A 127 -43.03 -7.19 -5.57
C GLY A 127 -43.36 -6.17 -4.47
N SER A 128 -42.83 -6.34 -3.27
CA SER A 128 -43.13 -5.52 -2.09
C SER A 128 -42.55 -4.11 -2.20
N ARG A 129 -43.45 -3.11 -2.10
CA ARG A 129 -43.08 -1.69 -2.10
C ARG A 129 -42.12 -1.34 -0.95
N LYS A 130 -42.25 -1.99 0.21
CA LYS A 130 -41.39 -1.72 1.38
C LYS A 130 -39.93 -2.07 1.10
N TRP A 131 -39.69 -3.21 0.44
CA TRP A 131 -38.35 -3.64 0.07
C TRP A 131 -37.79 -2.84 -1.10
N ARG A 132 -38.62 -2.54 -2.11
CA ARG A 132 -38.19 -1.75 -3.29
C ARG A 132 -37.66 -0.36 -2.91
N VAL A 133 -38.28 0.31 -1.92
CA VAL A 133 -37.81 1.62 -1.43
C VAL A 133 -36.44 1.53 -0.73
N LEU A 134 -36.10 0.40 -0.12
CA LEU A 134 -34.83 0.21 0.59
C LEU A 134 -33.72 -0.35 -0.32
N LEU A 135 -34.08 -0.97 -1.45
CA LEU A 135 -33.17 -1.64 -2.36
C LEU A 135 -31.98 -0.75 -2.81
N PRO A 136 -32.16 0.50 -3.27
CA PRO A 136 -31.02 1.31 -3.76
C PRO A 136 -30.00 1.61 -2.66
N ARG A 137 -30.49 1.90 -1.44
CA ARG A 137 -29.64 2.22 -0.28
C ARG A 137 -28.96 0.97 0.28
N LEU A 138 -29.68 -0.15 0.36
CA LEU A 138 -29.10 -1.47 0.69
C LEU A 138 -27.97 -1.82 -0.28
N THR A 139 -28.20 -1.63 -1.58
CA THR A 139 -27.20 -1.91 -2.62
C THR A 139 -25.96 -1.05 -2.47
N THR A 140 -26.18 0.26 -2.33
CA THR A 140 -25.10 1.22 -2.14
C THR A 140 -24.25 0.87 -0.92
N ARG A 141 -24.87 0.60 0.23
CA ARG A 141 -24.12 0.22 1.45
C ARG A 141 -23.38 -1.09 1.26
N MET A 142 -24.00 -2.12 0.67
CA MET A 142 -23.32 -3.39 0.42
C MET A 142 -22.12 -3.24 -0.52
N MET A 143 -22.26 -2.48 -1.62
CA MET A 143 -21.15 -2.20 -2.53
C MET A 143 -20.03 -1.41 -1.85
N GLN A 144 -20.34 -0.48 -0.95
CA GLN A 144 -19.34 0.21 -0.14
C GLN A 144 -18.57 -0.75 0.78
N GLN A 145 -19.23 -1.73 1.39
CA GLN A 145 -18.53 -2.78 2.16
C GLN A 145 -17.60 -3.63 1.28
N MET A 146 -18.09 -4.00 0.09
CA MET A 146 -17.30 -4.74 -0.88
C MET A 146 -16.09 -3.91 -1.37
N MET A 147 -16.25 -2.59 -1.51
CA MET A 147 -15.16 -1.67 -1.81
C MET A 147 -14.09 -1.66 -0.71
N VAL A 148 -14.50 -1.74 0.57
CA VAL A 148 -13.55 -1.84 1.68
C VAL A 148 -12.74 -3.13 1.60
N ASP A 149 -13.37 -4.29 1.38
CA ASP A 149 -12.66 -5.58 1.17
C ASP A 149 -11.72 -5.50 -0.04
N ALA A 150 -12.19 -4.93 -1.16
CA ALA A 150 -11.39 -4.72 -2.36
C ALA A 150 -10.16 -3.83 -2.06
N LYS A 151 -10.35 -2.71 -1.35
CA LYS A 151 -9.29 -1.77 -0.97
C LYS A 151 -8.21 -2.41 -0.10
N PHE A 152 -8.61 -3.14 0.95
CA PHE A 152 -7.66 -3.78 1.86
C PHE A 152 -6.85 -4.90 1.19
N ARG A 153 -7.40 -5.55 0.17
CA ARG A 153 -6.64 -6.47 -0.69
C ARG A 153 -5.62 -5.71 -1.55
N LEU A 154 -5.99 -4.54 -2.07
CA LEU A 154 -5.05 -3.70 -2.82
C LEU A 154 -3.86 -3.24 -1.97
N PHE A 155 -4.08 -2.98 -0.68
CA PHE A 155 -2.99 -2.62 0.23
C PHE A 155 -1.92 -3.71 0.33
N ARG A 156 -2.30 -4.97 0.15
CA ARG A 156 -1.39 -6.12 0.05
C ARG A 156 -1.07 -6.52 -1.38
N PHE A 157 -1.34 -5.67 -2.37
CA PHE A 157 -1.10 -5.97 -3.78
C PHE A 157 -1.80 -7.25 -4.28
N GLU A 158 -2.89 -7.64 -3.64
CA GLU A 158 -3.73 -8.76 -4.03
C GLU A 158 -4.80 -8.31 -5.03
N ARG A 159 -5.24 -9.24 -5.88
CA ARG A 159 -6.40 -9.04 -6.73
C ARG A 159 -7.66 -9.60 -6.08
N TRP A 160 -8.79 -9.03 -6.48
CA TRP A 160 -10.07 -9.60 -6.08
C TRP A 160 -10.33 -10.92 -6.80
N ILE A 161 -10.90 -11.88 -6.07
CA ILE A 161 -11.26 -13.18 -6.63
C ILE A 161 -12.45 -13.05 -7.61
N PRO A 162 -12.53 -13.88 -8.66
CA PRO A 162 -13.61 -13.81 -9.66
C PRO A 162 -15.04 -13.84 -9.10
N ALA A 163 -15.27 -14.59 -8.01
CA ALA A 163 -16.58 -14.67 -7.37
C ALA A 163 -17.05 -13.34 -6.75
N LYS A 164 -16.13 -12.49 -6.29
CA LYS A 164 -16.48 -11.17 -5.73
C LYS A 164 -16.94 -10.22 -6.83
N TRP A 165 -16.37 -10.30 -8.03
CA TRP A 165 -16.84 -9.57 -9.21
C TRP A 165 -18.24 -9.99 -9.62
N GLN A 166 -18.51 -11.29 -9.74
CA GLN A 166 -19.85 -11.79 -10.07
C GLN A 166 -20.91 -11.25 -9.09
N ASN A 167 -20.59 -11.26 -7.79
CA ASN A 167 -21.49 -10.71 -6.77
C ASN A 167 -21.72 -9.21 -6.97
N LEU A 168 -20.67 -8.41 -7.17
CA LEU A 168 -20.79 -6.97 -7.40
C LEU A 168 -21.68 -6.68 -8.62
N HIS A 169 -21.42 -7.37 -9.72
CA HIS A 169 -22.15 -7.21 -10.98
C HIS A 169 -23.62 -7.62 -10.84
N LYS A 170 -23.90 -8.70 -10.11
CA LYS A 170 -25.28 -9.13 -9.81
C LYS A 170 -26.06 -8.02 -9.10
N LEU A 171 -25.47 -7.39 -8.08
CA LEU A 171 -26.12 -6.30 -7.33
C LEU A 171 -26.45 -5.11 -8.23
N TYR A 172 -25.50 -4.71 -9.08
CA TYR A 172 -25.71 -3.63 -10.06
C TYR A 172 -26.85 -3.97 -11.03
N ARG A 173 -26.85 -5.19 -11.59
CA ARG A 173 -27.86 -5.65 -12.56
C ARG A 173 -29.27 -5.67 -11.99
N ILE A 174 -29.45 -6.06 -10.73
CA ILE A 174 -30.76 -6.04 -10.06
C ILE A 174 -31.30 -4.62 -10.01
N CYS A 175 -30.51 -3.66 -9.54
CA CYS A 175 -30.92 -2.26 -9.47
C CYS A 175 -31.12 -1.61 -10.86
N ALA A 176 -30.34 -2.03 -11.85
CA ALA A 176 -30.53 -1.58 -13.23
C ALA A 176 -31.86 -2.10 -13.80
N ALA A 177 -32.22 -3.35 -13.53
CA ALA A 177 -33.49 -3.95 -13.95
C ALA A 177 -34.70 -3.31 -13.27
N GLU A 178 -34.59 -2.97 -11.97
CA GLU A 178 -35.63 -2.27 -11.22
C GLU A 178 -35.68 -0.75 -11.51
N GLY A 179 -34.79 -0.23 -12.36
CA GLY A 179 -34.77 1.18 -12.75
C GLY A 179 -34.29 2.14 -11.66
N CYS A 180 -33.63 1.65 -10.61
CA CYS A 180 -33.17 2.45 -9.47
C CYS A 180 -31.65 2.63 -9.43
N ALA A 181 -30.92 2.20 -10.45
CA ALA A 181 -29.46 2.29 -10.50
C ALA A 181 -28.92 3.73 -10.45
N GLU A 182 -29.64 4.66 -11.11
CA GLU A 182 -29.28 6.08 -11.20
C GLU A 182 -29.99 6.96 -10.16
N GLU A 183 -30.75 6.37 -9.24
CA GLU A 183 -31.47 7.13 -8.20
C GLU A 183 -30.47 7.84 -7.27
N THR A 184 -30.67 9.16 -7.07
CA THR A 184 -29.82 9.97 -6.21
C THR A 184 -30.12 9.69 -4.73
N LEU A 185 -29.12 9.18 -4.05
CA LEU A 185 -29.12 8.90 -2.62
C LEU A 185 -28.30 9.94 -1.86
N ALA A 186 -28.82 10.42 -0.74
CA ALA A 186 -28.09 11.26 0.19
C ALA A 186 -27.39 10.38 1.24
N LEU A 187 -26.07 10.52 1.33
CA LEU A 187 -25.25 9.88 2.36
C LEU A 187 -24.92 10.90 3.46
N PRO A 188 -24.95 10.49 4.74
CA PRO A 188 -24.46 11.33 5.82
C PRO A 188 -22.97 11.64 5.62
N SER A 189 -22.60 12.91 5.76
CA SER A 189 -21.22 13.37 5.55
C SER A 189 -20.75 14.18 6.76
N GLY A 190 -20.56 13.53 7.91
CA GLY A 190 -19.74 14.05 9.03
C GLY A 190 -19.93 15.50 9.53
N GLY A 191 -21.08 16.14 9.31
CA GLY A 191 -21.33 17.56 9.65
C GLY A 191 -21.20 18.56 8.49
N GLU A 192 -20.82 18.11 7.30
CA GLU A 192 -20.83 18.85 6.03
C GLU A 192 -22.14 18.60 5.25
N ALA A 193 -22.29 19.24 4.09
CA ALA A 193 -23.41 18.99 3.19
C ALA A 193 -23.47 17.49 2.81
N PRO A 194 -24.68 16.89 2.75
CA PRO A 194 -24.82 15.47 2.44
C PRO A 194 -24.21 15.15 1.08
N ALA A 195 -23.37 14.13 1.03
CA ALA A 195 -22.81 13.66 -0.23
C ALA A 195 -23.90 12.94 -1.02
N HIS A 196 -23.95 13.20 -2.33
CA HIS A 196 -24.91 12.54 -3.22
C HIS A 196 -24.23 11.41 -4.00
N THR A 197 -24.86 10.25 -4.05
CA THR A 197 -24.39 9.10 -4.82
C THR A 197 -25.53 8.35 -5.47
N SER A 198 -25.22 7.36 -6.29
CA SER A 198 -26.18 6.41 -6.84
C SER A 198 -25.58 4.99 -6.78
N VAL A 199 -26.38 3.97 -7.08
CA VAL A 199 -25.87 2.60 -7.19
C VAL A 199 -24.84 2.52 -8.33
N SER A 200 -25.13 3.12 -9.47
CA SER A 200 -24.18 3.23 -10.60
C SER A 200 -22.90 3.96 -10.21
N GLY A 201 -23.01 5.07 -9.47
CA GLY A 201 -21.85 5.82 -9.00
C GLY A 201 -20.98 5.03 -8.03
N THR A 202 -21.59 4.28 -7.12
CA THR A 202 -20.86 3.41 -6.17
C THR A 202 -20.23 2.22 -6.87
N TYR A 203 -20.94 1.58 -7.80
CA TYR A 203 -20.40 0.52 -8.64
C TYR A 203 -19.18 0.98 -9.44
N LEU A 204 -19.27 2.18 -10.04
CA LEU A 204 -18.15 2.79 -10.76
C LEU A 204 -16.93 3.06 -9.85
N GLN A 205 -17.14 3.48 -8.61
CA GLN A 205 -16.03 3.67 -7.65
C GLN A 205 -15.26 2.36 -7.41
N VAL A 206 -15.95 1.22 -7.26
CA VAL A 206 -15.28 -0.08 -7.07
C VAL A 206 -14.49 -0.49 -8.32
N LEU A 207 -15.08 -0.29 -9.50
CA LEU A 207 -14.43 -0.56 -10.78
C LEU A 207 -13.15 0.26 -10.96
N MET A 208 -13.24 1.57 -10.71
CA MET A 208 -12.11 2.49 -10.83
C MET A 208 -11.03 2.24 -9.78
N LEU A 209 -11.40 1.86 -8.55
CA LEU A 209 -10.43 1.51 -7.52
C LEU A 209 -9.56 0.31 -7.95
N GLN A 210 -10.16 -0.71 -8.55
CA GLN A 210 -9.45 -1.91 -8.97
C GLN A 210 -8.57 -1.68 -10.21
N LEU A 211 -8.87 -0.69 -11.07
CA LEU A 211 -7.96 -0.29 -12.15
C LEU A 211 -6.60 0.21 -11.63
N VAL A 212 -6.59 0.82 -10.45
CA VAL A 212 -5.39 1.41 -9.86
C VAL A 212 -4.40 0.35 -9.34
N ASN A 213 -4.83 -0.91 -9.24
CA ASN A 213 -3.98 -2.01 -8.76
C ASN A 213 -3.06 -2.60 -9.84
N ALA A 214 -1.99 -1.86 -10.13
CA ALA A 214 -0.86 -2.34 -10.92
C ALA A 214 0.36 -2.72 -10.05
N GLY A 215 0.17 -2.97 -8.75
CA GLY A 215 1.24 -3.39 -7.84
C GLY A 215 2.28 -2.32 -7.52
N ASN A 216 2.02 -1.06 -7.83
CA ASN A 216 3.02 0.02 -7.87
C ASN A 216 2.64 1.25 -7.03
N LEU A 217 1.63 1.11 -6.16
CA LEU A 217 1.10 2.16 -5.28
C LEU A 217 1.03 1.64 -3.83
N PRO A 218 1.69 2.30 -2.86
CA PRO A 218 1.64 1.92 -1.45
C PRO A 218 0.28 2.26 -0.82
N PRO A 219 -0.06 1.66 0.35
CA PRO A 219 -1.34 1.86 1.02
C PRO A 219 -1.78 3.32 1.24
N PRO A 220 -0.90 4.28 1.62
CA PRO A 220 -1.31 5.68 1.76
C PRO A 220 -1.81 6.32 0.45
N GLN A 221 -1.20 5.94 -0.69
CA GLN A 221 -1.62 6.44 -2.00
C GLN A 221 -2.95 5.82 -2.42
N LEU A 222 -3.13 4.52 -2.19
CA LEU A 222 -4.40 3.82 -2.45
C LEU A 222 -5.54 4.36 -1.58
N GLU A 223 -5.30 4.65 -0.30
CA GLU A 223 -6.28 5.26 0.60
C GLU A 223 -6.68 6.65 0.11
N TRP A 224 -5.71 7.46 -0.34
CA TRP A 224 -6.01 8.75 -0.94
C TRP A 224 -6.88 8.62 -2.19
N VAL A 225 -6.58 7.69 -3.10
CA VAL A 225 -7.40 7.42 -4.29
C VAL A 225 -8.82 7.04 -3.88
N ALA A 226 -8.97 6.09 -2.94
CA ALA A 226 -10.27 5.64 -2.48
C ALA A 226 -11.13 6.79 -1.95
N ARG A 227 -10.51 7.77 -1.27
CA ARG A 227 -11.20 8.98 -0.78
C ARG A 227 -11.54 9.98 -1.89
N GLN A 228 -10.77 10.04 -2.97
CA GLN A 228 -11.04 10.94 -4.10
C GLN A 228 -12.09 10.39 -5.06
N LEU A 229 -12.24 9.06 -5.18
CA LEU A 229 -13.15 8.44 -6.13
C LEU A 229 -14.60 8.94 -6.05
N PRO A 230 -15.26 9.03 -4.87
CA PRO A 230 -16.60 9.59 -4.77
C PRO A 230 -16.67 11.05 -5.26
N VAL A 231 -15.64 11.85 -4.94
CA VAL A 231 -15.54 13.26 -5.35
C VAL A 231 -15.40 13.35 -6.87
N TRP A 232 -14.52 12.56 -7.49
CA TRP A 232 -14.31 12.55 -8.93
C TRP A 232 -15.54 12.08 -9.69
N VAL A 233 -16.17 10.98 -9.25
CA VAL A 233 -17.40 10.47 -9.88
C VAL A 233 -18.50 11.54 -9.86
N HIS A 234 -18.66 12.25 -8.75
CA HIS A 234 -19.66 13.31 -8.63
C HIS A 234 -19.29 14.60 -9.41
N THR A 235 -18.14 15.19 -9.12
CA THR A 235 -17.74 16.51 -9.64
C THR A 235 -17.41 16.52 -11.13
N LEU A 236 -16.92 15.40 -11.66
CA LEU A 236 -16.60 15.24 -13.08
C LEU A 236 -17.75 14.60 -13.88
N GLY A 237 -18.84 14.20 -13.22
CA GLY A 237 -19.99 13.56 -13.85
C GLY A 237 -19.64 12.23 -14.53
N LEU A 238 -18.73 11.45 -13.96
CA LEU A 238 -18.32 10.16 -14.54
C LEU A 238 -19.48 9.17 -14.41
N LYS A 239 -19.81 8.50 -15.52
CA LYS A 239 -20.92 7.55 -15.59
C LYS A 239 -20.63 6.42 -16.55
N LEU A 240 -21.33 5.30 -16.33
CA LEU A 240 -21.36 4.18 -17.26
C LEU A 240 -22.43 4.45 -18.33
N GLY A 241 -22.06 4.30 -19.59
CA GLY A 241 -22.95 4.39 -20.75
C GLY A 241 -23.13 3.05 -21.44
N THR A 242 -24.15 2.92 -22.26
CA THR A 242 -24.38 1.73 -23.11
C THR A 242 -23.88 1.92 -24.54
N THR A 243 -23.52 3.14 -24.92
CA THR A 243 -23.01 3.47 -26.25
C THR A 243 -21.50 3.32 -26.27
N MET A 244 -20.99 2.57 -27.26
CA MET A 244 -19.56 2.42 -27.49
C MET A 244 -18.93 3.79 -27.80
N PRO A 245 -17.85 4.19 -27.10
CA PRO A 245 -17.15 5.43 -27.37
C PRO A 245 -16.27 5.31 -28.61
N THR A 246 -16.08 6.42 -29.34
CA THR A 246 -15.25 6.45 -30.56
C THR A 246 -13.75 6.66 -30.28
N ASN A 247 -13.40 7.24 -29.13
CA ASN A 247 -12.06 7.76 -28.85
C ASN A 247 -11.34 6.97 -27.73
N GLY A 248 -11.57 5.66 -27.69
CA GLY A 248 -11.08 4.80 -26.62
C GLY A 248 -11.85 4.96 -25.31
N GLY A 249 -11.29 4.44 -24.22
CA GLY A 249 -11.91 4.42 -22.91
C GLY A 249 -11.87 3.02 -22.30
N PHE A 250 -12.86 2.74 -21.46
CA PHE A 250 -12.96 1.47 -20.76
C PHE A 250 -14.32 0.83 -20.98
N PHE A 251 -14.38 -0.48 -20.82
CA PHE A 251 -15.62 -1.24 -20.80
C PHE A 251 -15.64 -2.23 -19.64
N VAL A 252 -16.84 -2.54 -19.14
CA VAL A 252 -17.07 -3.61 -18.18
C VAL A 252 -18.23 -4.45 -18.68
N ASP A 253 -18.09 -5.77 -18.56
CA ASP A 253 -19.18 -6.71 -18.81
C ASP A 253 -19.83 -7.13 -17.47
N PRO A 254 -21.07 -6.69 -17.19
CA PRO A 254 -21.80 -7.09 -15.98
C PRO A 254 -22.19 -8.58 -15.94
N ALA A 255 -21.98 -9.35 -17.00
CA ALA A 255 -22.14 -10.80 -17.00
C ALA A 255 -20.81 -11.56 -16.74
N SER A 256 -19.68 -10.86 -16.75
CA SER A 256 -18.35 -11.46 -16.58
C SER A 256 -17.97 -11.72 -15.12
N THR A 257 -16.76 -12.21 -14.91
CA THR A 257 -16.14 -12.39 -13.59
C THR A 257 -14.96 -11.43 -13.36
N SER A 258 -14.93 -10.34 -14.12
CA SER A 258 -13.82 -9.40 -14.16
C SER A 258 -14.30 -7.96 -14.02
N GLY A 259 -13.40 -7.08 -13.59
CA GLY A 259 -13.69 -5.66 -13.47
C GLY A 259 -13.64 -4.91 -14.81
N LEU A 260 -13.27 -3.64 -14.71
CA LEU A 260 -13.16 -2.71 -15.82
C LEU A 260 -11.91 -3.04 -16.67
N HIS A 261 -12.09 -3.09 -17.99
CA HIS A 261 -11.04 -3.33 -18.97
C HIS A 261 -10.88 -2.13 -19.89
N ARG A 262 -9.69 -1.97 -20.45
CA ARG A 262 -9.44 -0.98 -21.47
C ARG A 262 -10.06 -1.42 -22.79
N LEU A 263 -10.59 -0.48 -23.56
CA LEU A 263 -11.18 -0.74 -24.88
C LEU A 263 -10.08 -0.93 -25.95
N ASP A 264 -9.26 -1.97 -25.79
CA ASP A 264 -8.28 -2.41 -26.79
C ASP A 264 -8.80 -3.63 -27.59
N ASP A 265 -9.65 -4.45 -26.96
CA ASP A 265 -10.28 -5.63 -27.54
C ASP A 265 -11.75 -5.37 -27.93
N GLU A 266 -12.32 -6.25 -28.76
CA GLU A 266 -13.74 -6.20 -29.11
C GLU A 266 -14.60 -6.45 -27.86
N PRO A 267 -15.44 -5.49 -27.44
CA PRO A 267 -16.21 -5.62 -26.21
C PRO A 267 -17.38 -6.61 -26.41
N PRO A 268 -17.73 -7.38 -25.37
CA PRO A 268 -18.87 -8.29 -25.44
C PRO A 268 -20.21 -7.55 -25.56
N ALA A 269 -21.23 -8.25 -26.06
CA ALA A 269 -22.58 -7.72 -26.13
C ALA A 269 -23.12 -7.39 -24.73
N GLY A 270 -23.69 -6.19 -24.56
CA GLY A 270 -24.20 -5.72 -23.26
C GLY A 270 -23.14 -5.09 -22.35
N ALA A 271 -21.92 -4.85 -22.85
CA ALA A 271 -20.90 -4.10 -22.13
C ALA A 271 -21.36 -2.67 -21.82
N LEU A 272 -20.89 -2.16 -20.68
CA LEU A 272 -21.03 -0.77 -20.27
C LEU A 272 -19.70 -0.06 -20.44
N PHE A 273 -19.74 1.19 -20.89
CA PHE A 273 -18.57 1.97 -21.27
C PHE A 273 -18.33 3.13 -20.31
N LEU A 274 -17.07 3.41 -20.03
CA LEU A 274 -16.62 4.54 -19.23
C LEU A 274 -15.66 5.41 -20.03
N GLN A 275 -15.93 6.71 -20.04
CA GLN A 275 -15.01 7.74 -20.55
C GLN A 275 -14.38 8.49 -19.39
N THR A 276 -13.05 8.66 -19.44
CA THR A 276 -12.25 9.29 -18.37
C THR A 276 -11.62 10.61 -18.78
N ALA A 277 -11.98 11.18 -19.94
CA ALA A 277 -11.43 12.45 -20.44
C ALA A 277 -11.45 13.59 -19.41
N SER A 278 -12.57 13.77 -18.70
CA SER A 278 -12.69 14.79 -17.64
C SER A 278 -11.73 14.54 -16.47
N LEU A 279 -11.48 13.28 -16.14
CA LEU A 279 -10.53 12.89 -15.09
C LEU A 279 -9.09 13.11 -15.54
N GLU A 280 -8.74 12.74 -16.77
CA GLU A 280 -7.42 13.03 -17.35
C GLU A 280 -7.12 14.53 -17.32
N ALA A 281 -8.07 15.35 -17.76
CA ALA A 281 -7.92 16.81 -17.73
C ALA A 281 -7.71 17.31 -16.29
N ALA A 282 -8.46 16.80 -15.32
CA ALA A 282 -8.32 17.18 -13.91
C ALA A 282 -6.94 16.77 -13.34
N LEU A 283 -6.47 15.55 -13.63
CA LEU A 283 -5.15 15.07 -13.20
C LEU A 283 -4.03 15.88 -13.85
N TYR A 284 -4.15 16.23 -15.14
CA TYR A 284 -3.19 17.07 -15.83
C TYR A 284 -3.10 18.48 -15.21
N GLN A 285 -4.23 19.10 -14.87
CA GLN A 285 -4.24 20.39 -14.18
C GLN A 285 -3.54 20.32 -12.81
N GLN A 286 -3.81 19.28 -12.02
CA GLN A 286 -3.13 19.06 -10.73
C GLN A 286 -1.63 18.87 -10.89
N ARG A 287 -1.20 18.17 -11.95
CA ARG A 287 0.20 17.96 -12.28
C ARG A 287 0.89 19.28 -12.61
N VAL A 288 0.32 20.09 -13.51
CA VAL A 288 0.88 21.40 -13.89
C VAL A 288 0.98 22.34 -12.69
N GLU A 289 -0.01 22.35 -11.80
CA GLU A 289 0.04 23.18 -10.59
C GLU A 289 1.15 22.72 -9.63
N THR A 290 1.31 21.40 -9.46
CA THR A 290 2.38 20.84 -8.63
C THR A 290 3.77 21.14 -9.22
N GLU A 291 3.93 21.13 -10.55
CA GLU A 291 5.19 21.52 -11.22
C GLU A 291 5.52 23.01 -11.00
N ARG A 292 4.51 23.89 -11.10
CA ARG A 292 4.69 25.32 -10.82
C ARG A 292 5.08 25.57 -9.38
N GLU A 293 4.50 24.82 -8.45
CA GLU A 293 4.86 24.91 -7.05
C GLU A 293 6.32 24.47 -6.82
N LEU A 294 6.70 23.31 -7.37
CA LEU A 294 8.06 22.78 -7.26
C LEU A 294 9.11 23.75 -7.81
N ALA A 295 8.81 24.45 -8.91
CA ALA A 295 9.70 25.45 -9.50
C ALA A 295 9.89 26.69 -8.60
N ARG A 296 8.96 26.97 -7.69
CA ARG A 296 9.02 28.09 -6.72
C ARG A 296 9.63 27.69 -5.39
N THR A 297 9.70 26.39 -5.07
CA THR A 297 10.24 25.89 -3.81
C THR A 297 11.76 26.11 -3.74
N THR A 298 12.23 26.62 -2.60
CA THR A 298 13.67 26.85 -2.38
C THR A 298 14.37 25.53 -2.04
N ILE A 299 15.64 25.36 -2.46
CA ILE A 299 16.45 24.15 -2.20
C ILE A 299 16.58 23.80 -0.70
N LYS A 300 16.44 24.79 0.19
CA LYS A 300 16.46 24.60 1.64
C LYS A 300 15.29 23.77 2.16
N ASP A 301 14.15 23.80 1.47
CA ASP A 301 12.96 23.03 1.84
C ASP A 301 12.99 21.64 1.19
N ARG A 302 13.93 20.80 1.66
CA ARG A 302 14.18 19.47 1.11
C ARG A 302 12.95 18.57 1.16
N ASP A 303 12.25 18.56 2.28
CA ASP A 303 11.07 17.71 2.46
C ASP A 303 9.94 18.13 1.51
N ARG A 304 9.70 19.45 1.35
CA ARG A 304 8.69 19.91 0.38
C ARG A 304 9.02 19.52 -1.05
N ILE A 305 10.29 19.62 -1.46
CA ILE A 305 10.74 19.21 -2.79
C ILE A 305 10.46 17.73 -3.02
N ILE A 306 10.77 16.88 -2.04
CA ILE A 306 10.55 15.43 -2.10
C ILE A 306 9.07 15.11 -2.18
N ASP A 307 8.24 15.74 -1.34
CA ASP A 307 6.80 15.55 -1.34
C ASP A 307 6.18 15.94 -2.68
N LEU A 308 6.58 17.09 -3.25
CA LEU A 308 6.08 17.55 -4.55
C LEU A 308 6.52 16.61 -5.69
N ARG A 309 7.77 16.13 -5.68
CA ARG A 309 8.24 15.14 -6.67
C ARG A 309 7.49 13.82 -6.55
N GLY A 310 7.31 13.31 -5.33
CA GLY A 310 6.53 12.10 -5.06
C GLY A 310 5.07 12.25 -5.50
N ARG A 311 4.48 13.44 -5.31
CA ARG A 311 3.15 13.77 -5.80
C ARG A 311 3.09 13.78 -7.33
N LEU A 312 4.09 14.35 -8.02
CA LEU A 312 4.15 14.32 -9.48
C LEU A 312 4.24 12.89 -10.03
N GLU A 313 5.13 12.07 -9.47
CA GLU A 313 5.26 10.66 -9.86
C GLU A 313 3.95 9.90 -9.62
N PHE A 314 3.27 10.18 -8.51
CA PHE A 314 1.97 9.59 -8.21
C PHE A 314 0.89 10.02 -9.21
N LEU A 315 0.81 11.31 -9.55
CA LEU A 315 -0.14 11.83 -10.54
C LEU A 315 0.12 11.24 -11.94
N ASP A 316 1.38 11.10 -12.35
CA ASP A 316 1.75 10.48 -13.63
C ASP A 316 1.34 9.01 -13.69
N LYS A 317 1.52 8.27 -12.58
CA LYS A 317 1.02 6.89 -12.46
C LYS A 317 -0.50 6.83 -12.61
N LEU A 318 -1.24 7.68 -11.89
CA LEU A 318 -2.70 7.71 -11.97
C LEU A 318 -3.20 8.09 -13.36
N ALA A 319 -2.59 9.11 -13.99
CA ALA A 319 -2.92 9.52 -15.34
C ALA A 319 -2.73 8.36 -16.34
N THR A 320 -1.66 7.56 -16.17
CA THR A 320 -1.43 6.37 -17.00
C THR A 320 -2.50 5.30 -16.78
N GLN A 321 -2.92 5.05 -15.53
CA GLN A 321 -3.96 4.05 -15.24
C GLN A 321 -5.32 4.45 -15.81
N PHE A 322 -5.70 5.72 -15.66
CA PHE A 322 -7.00 6.24 -16.07
C PHE A 322 -7.03 6.86 -17.46
N ALA A 323 -5.92 6.86 -18.20
CA ALA A 323 -5.90 7.28 -19.61
C ALA A 323 -6.97 6.50 -20.38
N MET A 324 -7.62 7.09 -21.37
CA MET A 324 -8.59 6.42 -22.24
C MET A 324 -7.87 5.51 -23.23
N ASN A 325 -6.72 5.95 -23.72
CA ASN A 325 -5.88 5.21 -24.65
C ASN A 325 -4.69 4.60 -23.92
N PHE A 326 -4.29 3.41 -24.33
CA PHE A 326 -3.06 2.83 -23.84
C PHE A 326 -1.87 3.64 -24.35
N HIS A 327 -1.22 4.36 -23.45
CA HIS A 327 0.07 4.98 -23.69
C HIS A 327 1.14 4.10 -23.05
N PRO A 328 1.74 3.13 -23.78
CA PRO A 328 2.84 2.37 -23.22
C PRO A 328 3.93 3.35 -22.81
N LEU A 329 4.30 3.33 -21.53
CA LEU A 329 5.48 4.06 -21.08
C LEU A 329 6.63 3.64 -21.99
N THR A 330 7.26 4.61 -22.65
CA THR A 330 8.36 4.37 -23.58
C THR A 330 9.39 3.50 -22.87
N ARG A 331 9.51 2.25 -23.30
CA ARG A 331 10.37 1.27 -22.63
C ARG A 331 11.80 1.80 -22.70
N ARG A 332 12.48 1.85 -21.55
CA ARG A 332 13.88 2.31 -21.48
C ARG A 332 14.89 1.29 -22.04
N GLY A 333 14.41 0.20 -22.65
CA GLY A 333 15.20 -0.84 -23.31
C GLY A 333 14.33 -2.01 -23.77
N SER A 334 14.83 -2.83 -24.70
CA SER A 334 14.25 -4.13 -25.04
C SER A 334 14.31 -5.07 -23.83
N ARG A 335 13.29 -5.93 -23.68
CA ARG A 335 13.30 -6.99 -22.68
C ARG A 335 13.70 -8.31 -23.31
N GLU A 336 14.54 -9.03 -22.60
CA GLU A 336 14.90 -10.41 -22.89
C GLU A 336 14.22 -11.28 -21.84
N ASP A 337 13.45 -12.27 -22.29
CA ASP A 337 12.95 -13.30 -21.40
C ASP A 337 14.14 -14.04 -20.80
N ALA A 338 14.06 -14.31 -19.51
CA ALA A 338 15.09 -14.98 -18.76
C ALA A 338 14.45 -16.11 -17.95
N ASP A 339 15.24 -17.15 -17.70
CA ASP A 339 14.83 -18.25 -16.82
C ASP A 339 16.04 -18.71 -16.01
N SER A 340 16.71 -17.74 -15.38
CA SER A 340 17.93 -17.95 -14.58
C SER A 340 17.67 -17.61 -13.12
N ARG A 341 18.54 -18.05 -12.22
CA ARG A 341 18.44 -17.69 -10.81
C ARG A 341 19.17 -16.38 -10.55
N VAL A 342 18.64 -15.61 -9.61
CA VAL A 342 19.27 -14.40 -9.08
C VAL A 342 19.46 -14.52 -7.59
N ARG A 343 20.62 -14.06 -7.12
CA ARG A 343 20.93 -13.90 -5.70
C ARG A 343 20.60 -12.47 -5.31
N ILE A 344 19.79 -12.30 -4.28
CA ILE A 344 19.25 -11.00 -3.89
C ILE A 344 19.55 -10.71 -2.43
N VAL A 345 20.03 -9.50 -2.17
CA VAL A 345 20.22 -8.94 -0.83
C VAL A 345 19.28 -7.76 -0.67
N VAL A 346 18.54 -7.73 0.44
CA VAL A 346 17.44 -6.78 0.66
C VAL A 346 17.79 -5.82 1.80
N GLY A 347 17.60 -4.51 1.59
CA GLY A 347 17.76 -3.47 2.60
C GLY A 347 19.11 -2.75 2.56
N PHE A 348 19.11 -1.45 2.84
CA PHE A 348 20.27 -0.59 2.63
C PHE A 348 21.57 -1.06 3.30
N GLN A 349 21.51 -1.45 4.58
CA GLN A 349 22.71 -1.86 5.33
C GLN A 349 23.33 -3.15 4.77
N LEU A 350 22.50 -4.14 4.44
CA LEU A 350 22.96 -5.39 3.84
C LEU A 350 23.46 -5.18 2.42
N VAL A 351 22.84 -4.28 1.63
CA VAL A 351 23.33 -3.88 0.31
C VAL A 351 24.71 -3.22 0.42
N CYS A 352 24.93 -2.32 1.39
CA CYS A 352 26.24 -1.72 1.64
C CYS A 352 27.31 -2.79 1.92
N LYS A 353 26.99 -3.79 2.76
CA LYS A 353 27.87 -4.94 3.03
C LYS A 353 28.12 -5.76 1.76
N ALA A 354 27.07 -6.06 1.00
CA ALA A 354 27.14 -6.81 -0.26
C ALA A 354 27.95 -6.07 -1.33
N VAL A 355 27.96 -4.75 -1.37
CA VAL A 355 28.77 -4.02 -2.36
C VAL A 355 30.24 -4.01 -1.98
N LYS A 356 30.52 -3.99 -0.67
CA LYS A 356 31.88 -4.13 -0.14
C LYS A 356 32.45 -5.53 -0.41
N GLU A 357 31.61 -6.54 -0.25
CA GLU A 357 31.94 -7.95 -0.42
C GLU A 357 31.56 -8.41 -1.84
N GLN A 358 32.53 -8.70 -2.72
CA GLN A 358 32.19 -9.18 -4.07
C GLN A 358 31.24 -10.39 -4.04
N PRO A 359 30.40 -10.60 -5.09
CA PRO A 359 29.45 -11.70 -5.09
C PRO A 359 30.13 -13.02 -4.72
N PRO A 360 29.54 -13.83 -3.82
CA PRO A 360 30.19 -15.05 -3.35
C PRO A 360 30.43 -15.99 -4.53
N ALA A 361 31.62 -16.60 -4.56
CA ALA A 361 32.05 -17.52 -5.62
C ALA A 361 31.31 -18.87 -5.59
N GLU A 362 30.47 -19.09 -4.58
CA GLU A 362 29.67 -20.31 -4.45
C GLU A 362 28.64 -20.44 -5.59
N PRO A 363 28.52 -21.65 -6.18
CA PRO A 363 27.57 -21.90 -7.25
C PRO A 363 26.13 -21.74 -6.76
N PHE A 364 25.23 -21.39 -7.67
CA PHE A 364 23.81 -21.32 -7.37
C PHE A 364 23.29 -22.72 -6.96
N PRO A 365 22.44 -22.81 -5.93
CA PRO A 365 21.89 -24.10 -5.50
C PRO A 365 21.09 -24.73 -6.65
N GLN A 366 21.44 -25.95 -7.05
CA GLN A 366 20.82 -26.64 -8.18
C GLN A 366 19.43 -27.22 -7.86
N ASN A 367 19.16 -27.53 -6.57
CA ASN A 367 17.96 -28.27 -6.11
C ASN A 367 17.24 -27.62 -4.92
N ALA A 368 17.34 -26.29 -4.72
CA ALA A 368 16.40 -25.65 -3.79
C ALA A 368 15.05 -25.58 -4.48
N SER A 369 14.21 -26.59 -4.22
CA SER A 369 12.80 -26.56 -4.59
C SER A 369 12.15 -25.36 -3.90
N SER A 370 11.08 -24.80 -4.48
CA SER A 370 10.33 -23.74 -3.80
C SER A 370 9.87 -24.17 -2.39
N ASP A 371 9.72 -25.49 -2.15
CA ASP A 371 9.42 -26.10 -0.85
C ASP A 371 10.58 -26.05 0.18
N ASP A 372 11.85 -26.03 -0.24
CA ASP A 372 13.00 -25.92 0.68
C ASP A 372 13.15 -24.50 1.27
N ALA A 373 12.70 -23.48 0.54
CA ALA A 373 12.64 -22.10 1.04
C ALA A 373 11.61 -21.95 2.19
N TYR A 374 10.51 -22.73 2.15
CA TYR A 374 9.50 -22.75 3.21
C TYR A 374 10.02 -23.40 4.50
N THR A 375 10.86 -24.43 4.42
CA THR A 375 11.39 -25.11 5.62
C THR A 375 12.40 -24.23 6.37
N VAL A 376 13.25 -23.49 5.66
CA VAL A 376 14.16 -22.51 6.27
C VAL A 376 13.41 -21.32 6.87
N ALA A 377 12.31 -20.87 6.23
CA ALA A 377 11.49 -19.78 6.74
C ALA A 377 10.70 -20.15 8.02
N TYR A 378 10.30 -21.42 8.19
CA TYR A 378 9.60 -21.88 9.41
C TYR A 378 10.53 -22.01 10.62
N ASP A 379 11.77 -22.47 10.42
CA ASP A 379 12.78 -22.55 11.51
C ASP A 379 13.14 -21.14 12.05
N ASP A 380 13.10 -20.11 11.20
CA ASP A 380 13.37 -18.70 11.57
C ASP A 380 12.20 -18.02 12.32
N VAL A 381 10.96 -18.52 12.18
CA VAL A 381 9.78 -18.01 12.89
C VAL A 381 9.63 -18.66 14.28
N ALA A 382 10.12 -19.89 14.43
CA ALA A 382 10.13 -20.57 15.73
C ALA A 382 11.18 -20.01 16.71
N SER A 383 12.19 -19.27 16.21
CA SER A 383 13.29 -18.73 17.02
C SER A 383 13.12 -17.27 17.45
N SER A 384 12.11 -16.57 16.95
CA SER A 384 11.79 -15.19 17.34
C SER A 384 10.31 -15.07 17.75
N ASP A 385 9.96 -15.65 18.90
CA ASP A 385 9.30 -14.91 19.97
C ASP A 385 9.09 -15.80 21.20
N VAL A 386 9.70 -15.32 22.28
CA VAL A 386 9.49 -15.72 23.66
C VAL A 386 7.99 -15.59 23.97
N TYR A 387 7.29 -16.73 23.96
CA TYR A 387 5.97 -16.90 24.58
C TYR A 387 6.10 -16.64 26.10
N GLY A 388 5.91 -15.39 26.51
CA GLY A 388 5.71 -15.01 27.89
C GLY A 388 4.25 -15.25 28.31
N PHE A 389 4.08 -16.02 29.40
CA PHE A 389 2.85 -16.28 30.17
C PHE A 389 1.84 -17.32 29.62
N PHE A 390 2.05 -18.59 30.01
CA PHE A 390 1.27 -19.27 31.06
C PHE A 390 2.10 -20.42 31.66
N GLN A 391 2.28 -20.41 32.99
CA GLN A 391 2.82 -21.55 33.74
C GLN A 391 1.72 -22.59 33.96
N ALA A 392 2.04 -23.87 33.76
CA ALA A 392 1.57 -24.98 34.59
C ALA A 392 2.63 -26.11 34.60
N PRO A 393 2.82 -26.84 35.72
CA PRO A 393 4.04 -27.59 35.98
C PRO A 393 3.93 -29.06 35.61
N GLY A 394 5.06 -29.65 35.20
CA GLY A 394 5.30 -31.09 35.29
C GLY A 394 5.55 -31.79 33.95
N ASN A 395 6.82 -31.86 33.53
CA ASN A 395 7.50 -33.15 33.41
C ASN A 395 8.96 -32.96 33.03
N THR A 396 9.82 -33.61 33.80
CA THR A 396 11.25 -33.82 33.58
C THR A 396 11.47 -34.67 32.33
N VAL A 397 12.17 -34.11 31.33
CA VAL A 397 12.97 -34.90 30.38
C VAL A 397 14.32 -34.23 30.21
N THR A 398 15.35 -35.05 30.39
CA THR A 398 16.79 -34.79 30.47
C THR A 398 17.36 -34.21 29.17
N PRO A 399 18.36 -33.29 29.24
CA PRO A 399 19.01 -32.75 28.04
C PRO A 399 20.09 -33.72 27.54
N ALA A 400 19.99 -34.16 26.30
CA ALA A 400 21.07 -34.86 25.59
C ALA A 400 21.10 -34.40 24.13
N GLY A 401 22.25 -33.88 23.71
CA GLY A 401 22.53 -33.52 22.32
C GLY A 401 22.66 -32.01 22.10
N GLY A 402 23.78 -31.45 22.54
CA GLY A 402 24.17 -30.09 22.16
C GLY A 402 24.40 -29.99 20.66
N SER A 403 23.62 -29.14 20.02
CA SER A 403 24.07 -28.37 18.86
C SER A 403 23.71 -26.93 19.16
N THR A 404 24.58 -26.27 19.93
CA THR A 404 24.73 -24.82 19.90
C THR A 404 24.99 -24.42 18.45
N ARG A 405 23.94 -24.07 17.71
CA ARG A 405 24.09 -23.35 16.45
C ARG A 405 24.47 -21.92 16.83
N HIS A 406 25.72 -21.58 16.50
CA HIS A 406 26.20 -20.23 16.47
C HIS A 406 25.24 -19.36 15.64
N ASP A 407 24.77 -18.28 16.23
CA ASP A 407 24.30 -17.12 15.48
C ASP A 407 25.50 -16.56 14.70
N ASP A 408 25.63 -16.93 13.43
CA ASP A 408 26.63 -16.40 12.51
C ASP A 408 26.26 -14.95 12.14
N GLU A 409 26.58 -13.99 13.01
CA GLU A 409 26.54 -12.52 12.75
C GLU A 409 27.43 -12.08 11.55
N GLY A 410 28.19 -13.01 10.96
CA GLY A 410 29.13 -12.76 9.88
C GLY A 410 28.59 -12.91 8.45
N ASN A 411 27.53 -13.69 8.20
CA ASN A 411 27.19 -14.09 6.83
C ASN A 411 26.18 -13.14 6.14
N LEU A 412 26.39 -12.86 4.85
CA LEU A 412 25.43 -12.10 4.04
C LEU A 412 24.16 -12.93 3.82
N ARG A 413 23.05 -12.48 4.42
CA ARG A 413 21.73 -13.09 4.18
C ARG A 413 21.31 -12.81 2.73
N CYS A 414 21.38 -13.86 1.91
CA CYS A 414 21.00 -13.81 0.49
C CYS A 414 19.74 -14.62 0.24
N HIS A 415 18.90 -14.13 -0.64
CA HIS A 415 17.71 -14.78 -1.17
C HIS A 415 17.97 -15.31 -2.59
N TYR A 416 17.29 -16.37 -2.99
CA TYR A 416 17.42 -16.95 -4.33
C TYR A 416 16.07 -16.92 -5.04
N TRP A 417 15.91 -16.01 -5.99
CA TRP A 417 14.66 -15.82 -6.74
C TRP A 417 14.84 -16.19 -8.21
N GLN A 418 13.72 -16.36 -8.92
CA GLN A 418 13.73 -16.64 -10.36
C GLN A 418 13.68 -15.33 -11.14
N LEU A 419 14.59 -15.15 -12.09
CA LEU A 419 14.55 -14.04 -13.05
C LEU A 419 13.65 -14.44 -14.21
N VAL A 420 12.59 -13.66 -14.45
CA VAL A 420 11.57 -13.92 -15.49
C VAL A 420 11.87 -13.12 -16.76
N ASP A 421 12.26 -11.85 -16.61
CA ASP A 421 12.69 -11.03 -17.74
C ASP A 421 13.64 -9.93 -17.25
N ARG A 422 14.45 -9.39 -18.17
CA ARG A 422 15.35 -8.26 -17.89
C ARG A 422 15.41 -7.27 -19.04
N SER A 423 15.70 -6.02 -18.71
CA SER A 423 16.14 -4.99 -19.65
C SER A 423 17.31 -4.21 -19.05
N VAL A 424 17.88 -3.29 -19.85
CA VAL A 424 18.94 -2.38 -19.39
C VAL A 424 18.54 -1.57 -18.13
N SER A 425 17.24 -1.31 -17.94
CA SER A 425 16.74 -0.43 -16.88
C SER A 425 15.99 -1.15 -15.76
N GLY A 426 15.86 -2.48 -15.79
CA GLY A 426 15.02 -3.17 -14.83
C GLY A 426 14.98 -4.67 -15.01
N VAL A 427 14.58 -5.36 -13.95
CA VAL A 427 14.40 -6.81 -13.92
C VAL A 427 13.03 -7.16 -13.36
N ARG A 428 12.48 -8.28 -13.80
CA ARG A 428 11.27 -8.89 -13.27
C ARG A 428 11.65 -10.22 -12.65
N VAL A 429 11.35 -10.39 -11.37
CA VAL A 429 11.70 -11.58 -10.60
C VAL A 429 10.45 -12.18 -9.95
N LEU A 430 10.45 -13.49 -9.77
CA LEU A 430 9.43 -14.23 -9.04
C LEU A 430 10.04 -14.71 -7.73
N ALA A 431 9.45 -14.29 -6.61
CA ALA A 431 9.92 -14.57 -5.26
C ALA A 431 8.88 -15.37 -4.48
N PRO A 432 9.29 -16.25 -3.54
CA PRO A 432 8.37 -16.85 -2.59
C PRO A 432 7.66 -15.74 -1.79
N THR A 433 6.34 -15.84 -1.63
CA THR A 433 5.52 -14.78 -1.01
C THR A 433 6.00 -14.43 0.41
N ILE A 434 6.38 -15.42 1.22
CA ILE A 434 6.88 -15.18 2.59
C ILE A 434 8.15 -14.33 2.60
N GLU A 435 9.02 -14.47 1.59
CA GLU A 435 10.21 -13.62 1.46
C GLU A 435 9.84 -12.25 0.90
N ALA A 436 8.94 -12.22 -0.09
CA ALA A 436 8.48 -10.98 -0.72
C ALA A 436 7.74 -10.06 0.27
N GLU A 437 6.99 -10.60 1.23
CA GLU A 437 6.29 -9.86 2.30
C GLU A 437 7.24 -9.00 3.17
N ARG A 438 8.53 -9.36 3.24
CA ARG A 438 9.55 -8.58 3.94
C ARG A 438 10.05 -7.39 3.12
N THR A 439 9.59 -7.26 1.88
CA THR A 439 10.00 -6.24 0.92
C THR A 439 8.85 -5.28 0.66
N THR A 440 9.14 -3.99 0.61
CA THR A 440 8.13 -2.97 0.27
C THR A 440 8.53 -2.21 -0.98
N ILE A 441 7.58 -1.49 -1.59
CA ILE A 441 7.90 -0.58 -2.69
C ILE A 441 8.86 0.49 -2.17
N GLY A 442 9.99 0.66 -2.86
CA GLY A 442 11.07 1.56 -2.48
C GLY A 442 12.25 0.88 -1.78
N THR A 443 12.13 -0.39 -1.39
CA THR A 443 13.27 -1.12 -0.80
C THR A 443 14.44 -1.22 -1.77
N LEU A 444 15.64 -0.93 -1.27
CA LEU A 444 16.89 -1.09 -2.01
C LEU A 444 17.32 -2.55 -2.00
N VAL A 445 17.77 -3.04 -3.15
CA VAL A 445 18.23 -4.43 -3.31
C VAL A 445 19.53 -4.49 -4.11
N ALA A 446 20.40 -5.44 -3.76
CA ALA A 446 21.52 -5.84 -4.59
C ALA A 446 21.16 -7.16 -5.28
N ILE A 447 21.40 -7.25 -6.58
CA ILE A 447 21.04 -8.39 -7.41
C ILE A 447 22.31 -8.90 -8.08
N HIS A 448 22.58 -10.18 -7.92
CA HIS A 448 23.65 -10.87 -8.64
C HIS A 448 23.00 -11.92 -9.54
N VAL A 449 23.13 -11.70 -10.85
CA VAL A 449 22.60 -12.60 -11.88
C VAL A 449 23.62 -13.72 -12.11
N GLU A 450 23.13 -14.94 -12.28
CA GLU A 450 23.98 -16.08 -12.62
C GLU A 450 24.84 -15.79 -13.86
N GLY A 451 26.16 -15.97 -13.73
CA GLY A 451 27.14 -15.69 -14.79
C GLY A 451 27.69 -14.27 -14.84
N GLU A 452 27.14 -13.31 -14.07
CA GLU A 452 27.68 -11.96 -13.95
C GLU A 452 28.71 -11.87 -12.82
N SER A 453 29.64 -10.92 -12.92
CA SER A 453 30.74 -10.76 -11.94
C SER A 453 30.49 -9.71 -10.86
N SER A 454 29.43 -8.91 -11.00
CA SER A 454 29.17 -7.74 -10.16
C SER A 454 27.73 -7.69 -9.66
N TRP A 455 27.53 -6.99 -8.55
CA TRP A 455 26.20 -6.66 -8.06
C TRP A 455 25.55 -5.56 -8.90
N LEU A 456 24.29 -5.74 -9.24
CA LEU A 456 23.39 -4.72 -9.75
C LEU A 456 22.64 -4.09 -8.57
N LEU A 457 22.61 -2.78 -8.51
CA LEU A 457 21.80 -2.04 -7.55
C LEU A 457 20.40 -1.81 -8.14
N GLY A 458 19.37 -2.20 -7.40
CA GLY A 458 17.98 -2.05 -7.80
C GLY A 458 17.09 -1.45 -6.71
N ILE A 459 15.95 -0.92 -7.14
CA ILE A 459 14.87 -0.44 -6.25
C ILE A 459 13.60 -1.19 -6.61
N VAL A 460 12.93 -1.77 -5.61
CA VAL A 460 11.62 -2.42 -5.80
C VAL A 460 10.58 -1.37 -6.18
N ARG A 461 10.01 -1.47 -7.39
CA ARG A 461 9.00 -0.53 -7.92
C ARG A 461 7.61 -1.13 -8.05
N ARG A 462 7.53 -2.45 -8.14
CA ARG A 462 6.28 -3.18 -8.30
C ARG A 462 6.30 -4.47 -7.47
N LEU A 463 5.20 -4.74 -6.78
CA LEU A 463 4.89 -5.99 -6.09
C LEU A 463 3.51 -6.44 -6.53
N ARG A 464 3.34 -7.70 -6.91
CA ARG A 464 2.03 -8.26 -7.24
C ARG A 464 1.98 -9.71 -6.78
N HIS A 465 1.06 -10.00 -5.86
CA HIS A 465 0.80 -11.38 -5.45
C HIS A 465 0.07 -12.10 -6.57
N GLU A 466 0.73 -13.08 -7.18
CA GLU A 466 0.15 -13.88 -8.27
C GLU A 466 -0.60 -15.09 -7.72
N SER A 467 -0.03 -15.71 -6.69
CA SER A 467 -0.63 -16.80 -5.93
C SER A 467 -0.36 -16.63 -4.44
N SER A 468 -0.79 -17.60 -3.62
CA SER A 468 -0.40 -17.65 -2.21
C SER A 468 1.07 -18.06 -1.99
N ARG A 469 1.78 -18.44 -3.06
CA ARG A 469 3.17 -18.92 -2.98
C ARG A 469 4.16 -18.00 -3.65
N GLU A 470 3.74 -17.29 -4.69
CA GLU A 470 4.63 -16.53 -5.55
C GLU A 470 4.18 -15.08 -5.71
N THR A 471 5.16 -14.19 -5.62
CA THR A 471 5.00 -12.75 -5.79
C THR A 471 5.87 -12.28 -6.94
N ASP A 472 5.23 -11.62 -7.90
CA ASP A 472 5.89 -10.94 -9.01
C ASP A 472 6.46 -9.60 -8.52
N ILE A 473 7.77 -9.42 -8.68
CA ILE A 473 8.48 -8.21 -8.25
C ILE A 473 9.12 -7.55 -9.47
N GLY A 474 8.77 -6.29 -9.70
CA GLY A 474 9.42 -5.43 -10.69
C GLY A 474 10.43 -4.51 -10.03
N ILE A 475 11.69 -4.63 -10.43
CA ILE A 475 12.81 -3.89 -9.86
C ILE A 475 13.39 -2.95 -10.92
N GLU A 476 13.54 -1.67 -10.59
CA GLU A 476 14.28 -0.71 -11.42
C GLU A 476 15.77 -0.88 -11.13
N VAL A 477 16.58 -1.15 -12.15
CA VAL A 477 18.04 -1.17 -12.02
C VAL A 477 18.52 0.28 -12.03
N VAL A 478 19.12 0.71 -10.93
CA VAL A 478 19.59 2.09 -10.75
C VAL A 478 21.08 2.26 -10.91
N ALA A 479 21.89 1.21 -10.73
CA ALA A 479 23.32 1.25 -11.01
C ALA A 479 23.91 -0.14 -11.22
N GLN A 480 24.92 -0.22 -12.08
CA GLN A 480 25.78 -1.42 -12.21
C GLN A 480 27.18 -1.14 -11.65
N ASN A 481 27.62 0.12 -11.76
CA ASN A 481 28.87 0.59 -11.18
C ASN A 481 28.54 1.39 -9.92
N LEU A 482 28.94 0.87 -8.76
CA LEU A 482 28.75 1.51 -7.47
C LEU A 482 29.90 1.16 -6.54
N VAL A 483 30.15 2.05 -5.57
CA VAL A 483 31.21 1.87 -4.59
C VAL A 483 30.63 2.20 -3.21
N GLN A 484 30.85 1.32 -2.25
CA GLN A 484 30.61 1.64 -0.85
C GLN A 484 31.65 2.68 -0.40
N VAL A 485 31.20 3.76 0.21
CA VAL A 485 32.04 4.85 0.69
C VAL A 485 31.80 5.09 2.17
N GLN A 486 32.85 5.47 2.89
CA GLN A 486 32.74 5.92 4.27
C GLN A 486 32.58 7.43 4.30
N LEU A 487 31.59 7.88 5.04
CA LEU A 487 31.22 9.28 5.21
C LEU A 487 31.41 9.68 6.67
N GLN A 488 31.79 10.94 6.87
CA GLN A 488 31.92 11.55 8.19
C GLN A 488 31.19 12.87 8.19
N ALA A 489 30.33 13.07 9.20
CA ALA A 489 29.61 14.32 9.36
C ALA A 489 30.53 15.45 9.88
N PHE A 490 30.18 16.69 9.59
CA PHE A 490 30.79 17.87 10.19
C PHE A 490 29.83 18.56 11.15
N SER A 491 30.34 19.07 12.26
CA SER A 491 29.65 19.93 13.20
C SER A 491 30.01 21.41 12.96
N PRO A 492 29.04 22.33 13.01
CA PRO A 492 29.30 23.76 12.90
C PRO A 492 30.06 24.30 14.12
N THR A 493 31.01 25.19 13.88
CA THR A 493 31.83 25.88 14.90
C THR A 493 31.97 27.37 14.59
N SER A 494 32.45 28.19 15.54
CA SER A 494 32.63 29.63 15.33
C SER A 494 33.57 29.99 14.16
N ASP A 495 34.50 29.09 13.83
CA ASP A 495 35.51 29.28 12.78
C ASP A 495 35.24 28.44 11.50
N GLY A 496 34.02 27.92 11.33
CA GLY A 496 33.64 27.10 10.18
C GLY A 496 33.09 25.73 10.60
N TYR A 497 33.67 24.65 10.06
CA TYR A 497 33.21 23.28 10.32
C TYR A 497 34.34 22.43 10.90
N LYS A 498 34.02 21.63 11.93
CA LYS A 498 34.92 20.58 12.47
C LYS A 498 34.27 19.23 12.33
N GLU A 499 35.07 18.17 12.29
CA GLU A 499 34.55 16.81 12.21
C GLU A 499 33.61 16.52 13.39
N ALA A 500 32.45 15.91 13.10
CA ALA A 500 31.48 15.57 14.12
C ALA A 500 31.95 14.36 14.92
N GLU A 501 31.88 14.48 16.24
CA GLU A 501 32.17 13.40 17.18
C GLU A 501 30.87 12.88 17.78
N THR A 502 30.85 11.57 18.01
CA THR A 502 29.85 10.87 18.83
C THR A 502 29.90 11.35 20.28
N VAL A 503 28.89 11.00 21.09
CA VAL A 503 28.86 11.31 22.54
C VAL A 503 30.10 10.80 23.28
N THR A 504 30.74 9.76 22.73
CA THR A 504 31.98 9.15 23.23
C THR A 504 33.28 9.79 22.74
N GLY A 505 33.21 10.85 21.92
CA GLY A 505 34.39 11.55 21.38
C GLY A 505 35.04 10.89 20.15
N PHE A 506 34.40 9.86 19.56
CA PHE A 506 34.88 9.22 18.32
C PHE A 506 34.22 9.83 17.08
N PRO A 507 34.90 9.89 15.92
CA PRO A 507 34.31 10.31 14.66
C PRO A 507 32.95 9.64 14.37
N HIS A 508 31.93 10.43 14.07
CA HIS A 508 30.64 9.91 13.62
C HIS A 508 30.72 9.49 12.15
N ASN A 509 31.07 8.22 11.94
CA ASN A 509 31.25 7.62 10.63
C ASN A 509 30.06 6.74 10.25
N PHE A 510 29.62 6.84 9.00
CA PHE A 510 28.57 5.99 8.44
C PHE A 510 28.91 5.61 6.99
N TYR A 511 28.24 4.58 6.48
CA TYR A 511 28.45 4.11 5.11
C TYR A 511 27.39 4.63 4.15
N GLY A 512 27.81 4.95 2.93
CA GLY A 512 26.95 5.31 1.81
C GLY A 512 27.31 4.53 0.55
N LEU A 513 26.46 4.66 -0.46
CA LEU A 513 26.71 4.14 -1.81
C LEU A 513 26.94 5.32 -2.74
N TYR A 514 28.15 5.42 -3.28
CA TYR A 514 28.50 6.37 -4.31
C TYR A 514 28.17 5.80 -5.69
N LEU A 515 27.42 6.56 -6.47
CA LEU A 515 27.06 6.23 -7.84
C LEU A 515 27.71 7.27 -8.78
N PRO A 516 28.60 6.85 -9.69
CA PRO A 516 29.18 7.73 -10.70
C PRO A 516 28.10 8.26 -11.66
N ALA A 517 28.42 9.36 -12.34
CA ALA A 517 27.56 9.86 -13.41
C ALA A 517 27.56 8.85 -14.57
N GLU A 518 26.39 8.65 -15.18
CA GLU A 518 26.21 7.72 -16.29
C GLU A 518 25.43 8.41 -17.41
N ASP A 519 26.06 8.46 -18.60
CA ASP A 519 25.47 9.06 -19.77
C ASP A 519 24.22 8.27 -20.20
N GLY A 520 23.10 8.98 -20.39
CA GLY A 520 21.82 8.39 -20.79
C GLY A 520 20.82 8.13 -19.65
N SER A 521 21.22 8.18 -18.37
CA SER A 521 20.27 8.08 -17.25
C SER A 521 19.71 9.46 -16.86
N PRO A 522 18.37 9.66 -16.82
CA PRO A 522 17.79 10.95 -16.44
C PRO A 522 18.07 11.31 -14.98
N LYS A 523 18.17 10.32 -14.08
CA LYS A 523 18.48 10.51 -12.65
C LYS A 523 19.99 10.60 -12.38
N ARG A 524 20.86 10.08 -13.26
CA ARG A 524 22.33 10.01 -13.06
C ARG A 524 23.16 10.82 -14.08
N LYS A 525 22.64 11.97 -14.54
CA LYS A 525 23.43 12.95 -15.33
C LYS A 525 24.61 13.55 -14.54
N GLN A 526 24.61 13.40 -13.22
CA GLN A 526 25.63 13.87 -12.30
C GLN A 526 25.92 12.78 -11.26
N ARG A 527 26.98 12.98 -10.48
CA ARG A 527 27.36 12.08 -9.38
C ARG A 527 26.28 12.11 -8.30
N THR A 528 25.98 10.97 -7.72
CA THR A 528 24.94 10.86 -6.68
C THR A 528 25.39 9.97 -5.54
N LEU A 529 24.69 10.09 -4.41
CA LEU A 529 24.99 9.37 -3.19
C LEU A 529 23.69 8.86 -2.56
N ILE A 530 23.68 7.60 -2.14
CA ILE A 530 22.62 7.02 -1.31
C ILE A 530 23.18 6.84 0.10
N ILE A 531 22.49 7.38 1.10
CA ILE A 531 22.91 7.35 2.51
C ILE A 531 21.76 6.88 3.41
N PRO A 532 22.03 6.49 4.67
CA PRO A 532 20.99 6.17 5.63
C PRO A 532 19.98 7.32 5.76
N ARG A 533 18.72 6.95 5.93
CA ARG A 533 17.63 7.92 6.05
C ARG A 533 17.84 8.89 7.23
N GLU A 534 18.25 8.37 8.37
CA GLU A 534 18.47 9.12 9.60
C GLU A 534 19.55 10.20 9.42
N GLU A 535 20.67 9.83 8.79
CA GLU A 535 21.79 10.75 8.50
C GLU A 535 21.37 11.88 7.56
N PHE A 536 20.54 11.58 6.56
CA PHE A 536 20.03 12.59 5.64
C PHE A 536 19.10 13.59 6.34
N ASP A 537 18.26 13.11 7.25
CA ASP A 537 17.28 13.94 7.97
C ASP A 537 17.95 14.81 9.03
N SER A 538 19.01 14.33 9.69
CA SER A 538 19.81 15.13 10.63
C SER A 538 20.73 16.15 9.95
N HIS A 539 21.11 15.91 8.69
CA HIS A 539 22.07 16.74 7.95
C HIS A 539 21.46 18.06 7.45
N LYS A 540 22.04 19.20 7.83
CA LYS A 540 21.56 20.51 7.33
C LYS A 540 22.01 20.76 5.89
N PRO A 541 21.20 21.43 5.05
CA PRO A 541 21.54 21.62 3.64
C PRO A 541 22.88 22.31 3.33
N ASP A 542 23.31 23.19 4.21
CA ASP A 542 24.51 24.02 4.02
C ASP A 542 25.77 23.40 4.69
N GLU A 543 25.64 22.26 5.37
CA GLU A 543 26.75 21.57 6.04
C GLU A 543 27.48 20.64 5.05
N PRO A 544 28.83 20.62 5.02
CA PRO A 544 29.58 19.68 4.20
C PRO A 544 29.66 18.29 4.87
N LEU A 545 29.89 17.26 4.06
CA LEU A 545 30.29 15.92 4.50
C LEU A 545 31.72 15.63 4.07
N SER A 546 32.43 14.82 4.85
CA SER A 546 33.69 14.21 4.42
C SER A 546 33.40 12.87 3.78
N LEU A 547 33.99 12.61 2.63
CA LEU A 547 33.92 11.34 1.92
C LEU A 547 35.32 10.78 1.76
N VAL A 548 35.58 9.63 2.35
CA VAL A 548 36.85 8.92 2.21
C VAL A 548 36.74 7.93 1.06
N ALA A 549 37.56 8.11 0.03
CA ALA A 549 37.61 7.22 -1.13
C ALA A 549 39.07 6.96 -1.56
N GLY A 550 39.58 5.78 -1.22
CA GLY A 550 40.98 5.41 -1.48
C GLY A 550 41.95 6.33 -0.74
N GLN A 551 42.89 6.92 -1.48
CA GLN A 551 43.92 7.83 -0.94
C GLN A 551 43.47 9.29 -0.83
N PHE A 552 42.18 9.59 -1.05
CA PHE A 552 41.68 10.96 -1.05
C PHE A 552 40.50 11.13 -0.09
N VAL A 553 40.48 12.29 0.57
CA VAL A 553 39.36 12.80 1.35
C VAL A 553 38.72 13.93 0.55
N TYR A 554 37.42 13.81 0.27
CA TYR A 554 36.64 14.79 -0.44
C TYR A 554 35.71 15.51 0.53
N THR A 555 35.68 16.83 0.47
CA THR A 555 34.62 17.62 1.09
C THR A 555 33.49 17.74 0.08
N ILE A 556 32.32 17.23 0.42
CA ILE A 556 31.17 17.14 -0.48
C ILE A 556 29.96 17.87 0.11
N GLY A 557 29.05 18.30 -0.76
CA GLY A 557 27.73 18.83 -0.39
C GLY A 557 26.62 17.98 -1.00
N LEU A 558 25.55 17.79 -0.24
CA LEU A 558 24.32 17.15 -0.74
C LEU A 558 23.40 18.21 -1.33
N ARG A 559 23.17 18.16 -2.63
CA ARG A 559 22.30 19.09 -3.37
C ARG A 559 20.83 18.67 -3.25
N HIS A 560 20.11 18.67 -4.38
CA HIS A 560 18.70 18.33 -4.38
C HIS A 560 18.51 16.82 -4.13
N PRO A 561 17.60 16.45 -3.20
CA PRO A 561 17.20 15.07 -3.05
C PRO A 561 16.50 14.58 -4.32
N LEU A 562 16.82 13.37 -4.72
CA LEU A 562 16.21 12.66 -5.85
C LEU A 562 15.08 11.76 -5.37
N GLU A 563 15.31 11.03 -4.28
CA GLU A 563 14.35 10.09 -3.72
C GLU A 563 14.64 9.82 -2.24
N LYS A 564 13.62 9.46 -1.48
CA LYS A 564 13.72 9.27 -0.03
C LYS A 564 12.73 8.17 0.39
N GLN A 565 13.24 7.15 1.05
CA GLN A 565 12.51 5.96 1.49
C GLN A 565 12.66 5.76 3.01
N ALA A 566 12.16 4.64 3.53
CA ALA A 566 12.15 4.37 4.97
C ALA A 566 13.56 4.26 5.56
N ASP A 567 14.48 3.60 4.88
CA ASP A 567 15.83 3.27 5.36
C ASP A 567 16.96 4.04 4.65
N TRP A 568 16.68 4.67 3.50
CA TRP A 568 17.68 5.42 2.74
C TRP A 568 17.16 6.72 2.12
N ALA A 569 18.10 7.61 1.77
CA ALA A 569 17.85 8.80 0.96
C ALA A 569 18.89 8.92 -0.16
N TRP A 570 18.44 9.32 -1.34
CA TRP A 570 19.26 9.48 -2.54
C TRP A 570 19.32 10.95 -2.94
N ALA A 571 20.52 11.50 -3.06
CA ALA A 571 20.72 12.90 -3.41
C ALA A 571 21.83 13.10 -4.44
N ALA A 572 21.74 14.22 -5.15
CA ALA A 572 22.81 14.72 -5.99
C ALA A 572 24.03 15.14 -5.15
N LEU A 573 25.22 14.77 -5.61
CA LEU A 573 26.49 15.03 -4.93
C LEU A 573 27.29 16.12 -5.65
N GLU A 574 27.74 17.11 -4.90
CA GLU A 574 28.70 18.13 -5.34
C GLU A 574 30.02 17.96 -4.59
N VAL A 575 31.14 18.04 -5.32
CA VAL A 575 32.47 18.04 -4.72
C VAL A 575 32.92 19.48 -4.51
N LEU A 576 33.11 19.87 -3.25
CA LEU A 576 33.55 21.22 -2.86
C LEU A 576 35.08 21.31 -2.79
N ASN A 577 35.73 20.27 -2.27
CA ASN A 577 37.19 20.20 -2.14
C ASN A 577 37.70 18.75 -2.20
N ARG A 578 39.00 18.58 -2.51
CA ARG A 578 39.70 17.29 -2.51
C ARG A 578 41.07 17.47 -1.87
N LYS A 579 41.40 16.61 -0.91
CA LYS A 579 42.71 16.54 -0.24
C LYS A 579 43.24 15.09 -0.27
N PRO A 580 44.56 14.87 -0.37
CA PRO A 580 45.12 13.54 -0.13
C PRO A 580 44.95 13.16 1.35
N VAL A 581 44.77 11.87 1.63
CA VAL A 581 44.86 11.33 2.99
C VAL A 581 46.32 11.50 3.41
N THR A 582 46.61 12.42 4.32
CA THR A 582 47.95 12.56 4.90
C THR A 582 48.25 11.30 5.70
N GLU A 583 49.24 10.51 5.26
CA GLU A 583 49.83 9.44 6.06
C GLU A 583 50.37 10.09 7.35
N SER A 584 49.76 9.77 8.49
CA SER A 584 50.23 10.16 9.82
C SER A 584 51.30 9.20 10.33
#